data_AF-A0A929BMH7-F1
#
_entry.id   AF-A0A929BMH7-F1
#
_cell.length_a   1.000
_cell.length_b   1.000
_cell.length_c   1.000
_cell.angle_alpha   90.00
_cell.angle_beta   90.00
_cell.angle_gamma   90.00
#
_symmetry.space_group_name_H-M   'P 1'
#
loop_
_entity.id
_entity.type
_entity.pdbx_description
1 polymer ?
#
loop_
_entity_poly.entity_id
_entity_poly.type
_entity_poly.pdbx_seq_one_letter_code
_entity_poly.pdbx_strand_id
1 'polypeptide(L)'
;MRRFIMLEFASMRFRISLHPEKAKFKLPYNYNYPLASAIYSFLYQGDAPFTNFLHDEGFHHDGKAFKLFTFSPLFSSRRKAVRDGLESHDRGIESGLLLLLI
;
A
#
# COMPACT_ATOMS: atom_id res chain seq x y z
N MET A 1 -4.12 21.18 29.11
CA MET A 1 -4.44 20.00 28.27
C MET A 1 -3.17 19.52 27.62
N ARG A 2 -2.98 18.20 27.57
CA ARG A 2 -1.68 17.55 27.39
C ARG A 2 -1.03 17.94 26.07
N ARG A 3 0.22 18.40 26.17
CA ARG A 3 1.19 18.55 25.06
C ARG A 3 1.11 17.32 24.17
N PHE A 4 0.53 17.48 22.99
CA PHE A 4 0.73 16.61 21.85
C PHE A 4 2.24 16.64 21.62
N ILE A 5 2.95 15.61 22.07
CA ILE A 5 4.38 15.49 21.83
C ILE A 5 4.49 15.42 20.31
N MET A 6 5.06 16.46 19.69
CA MET A 6 5.74 16.33 18.41
C MET A 6 6.86 15.32 18.65
N LEU A 7 6.55 14.03 18.59
CA LEU A 7 7.55 13.05 18.22
C LEU A 7 7.92 13.43 16.78
N GLU A 8 9.20 13.61 16.54
CA GLU A 8 9.76 13.72 15.20
C GLU A 8 9.32 12.48 14.40
N PHE A 9 8.22 12.57 13.65
CA PHE A 9 7.71 11.50 12.81
C PHE A 9 8.67 11.32 11.64
N ALA A 10 9.56 10.34 11.71
CA ALA A 10 10.40 9.96 10.59
C ALA A 10 9.53 9.29 9.51
N SER A 11 9.14 10.05 8.49
CA SER A 11 8.39 9.50 7.34
C SER A 11 9.25 8.49 6.58
N MET A 12 8.84 7.22 6.54
CA MET A 12 9.54 6.17 5.81
C MET A 12 8.86 5.87 4.47
N ARG A 13 9.57 6.11 3.37
CA ARG A 13 9.08 5.80 2.03
C ARG A 13 9.85 4.63 1.44
N PHE A 14 9.11 3.58 1.09
CA PHE A 14 9.63 2.41 0.40
C PHE A 14 9.29 2.48 -1.09
N ARG A 15 10.21 1.98 -1.93
CA ARG A 15 9.90 1.63 -3.31
C ARG A 15 9.98 0.11 -3.42
N ILE A 16 8.87 -0.50 -3.80
CA ILE A 16 8.73 -1.95 -3.96
C ILE A 16 8.71 -2.25 -5.45
N SER A 17 9.66 -3.06 -5.90
CA SER A 17 9.71 -3.57 -7.27
C SER A 17 9.10 -4.98 -7.28
N LEU A 18 8.03 -5.16 -8.06
CA LEU A 18 7.36 -6.43 -8.26
C LEU A 18 7.74 -6.99 -9.62
N HIS A 19 8.15 -8.26 -9.65
CA HIS A 19 8.46 -8.97 -10.88
C HIS A 19 7.33 -9.96 -11.17
N PRO A 20 6.53 -9.73 -12.23
CA PRO A 20 5.49 -10.68 -12.60
C PRO A 20 6.14 -11.99 -13.05
N GLU A 21 5.58 -13.13 -12.61
CA GLU A 21 6.07 -14.46 -13.01
C GLU A 21 5.93 -14.70 -14.52
N LYS A 22 4.94 -14.04 -15.14
CA LYS A 22 4.66 -14.14 -16.57
C LYS A 22 5.05 -12.85 -17.27
N ALA A 23 5.63 -12.98 -18.46
CA ALA A 23 5.95 -11.85 -19.34
C ALA A 23 4.72 -11.03 -19.77
N LYS A 24 3.52 -11.62 -19.65
CA LYS A 24 2.24 -10.98 -19.92
C LYS A 24 1.31 -11.21 -18.73
N PHE A 25 0.76 -10.13 -18.19
CA PHE A 25 -0.19 -10.19 -17.07
C PHE A 25 -1.29 -9.13 -17.23
N LYS A 26 -2.41 -9.35 -16.54
CA LYS A 26 -3.56 -8.46 -16.51
C LYS A 26 -3.83 -8.02 -15.08
N LEU A 27 -3.89 -6.71 -14.86
CA LEU A 27 -4.32 -6.11 -13.60
C LEU A 27 -5.79 -5.66 -13.75
N PRO A 28 -6.72 -6.16 -12.92
CA PRO A 28 -8.10 -5.68 -12.97
C PRO A 28 -8.17 -4.24 -12.45
N TYR A 29 -9.10 -3.41 -12.91
CA TYR A 29 -9.16 -2.00 -12.49
C TYR A 29 -9.32 -1.80 -10.97
N ASN A 30 -9.92 -2.78 -10.29
CA ASN A 30 -10.11 -2.80 -8.85
C ASN A 30 -8.94 -3.43 -8.08
N TYR A 31 -7.72 -3.50 -8.66
CA TYR A 31 -6.55 -4.10 -7.99
C TYR A 31 -6.15 -3.43 -6.67
N ASN A 32 -6.63 -2.21 -6.38
CA ASN A 32 -6.32 -1.51 -5.14
C ASN A 32 -6.75 -2.30 -3.89
N TYR A 33 -7.90 -2.99 -3.94
CA TYR A 33 -8.37 -3.80 -2.83
C TYR A 33 -7.46 -5.00 -2.52
N PRO A 34 -7.13 -5.89 -3.50
CA PRO A 34 -6.19 -6.98 -3.25
C PRO A 34 -4.77 -6.48 -2.94
N LEU A 35 -4.34 -5.33 -3.49
CA LEU A 35 -3.05 -4.74 -3.15
C LEU A 35 -3.00 -4.28 -1.69
N ALA A 36 -4.04 -3.59 -1.21
CA ALA A 36 -4.15 -3.21 0.20
C ALA A 36 -4.17 -4.44 1.11
N SER A 37 -4.93 -5.47 0.75
CA SER A 37 -4.96 -6.74 1.49
C SER A 37 -3.58 -7.39 1.58
N ALA A 38 -2.80 -7.40 0.49
CA ALA A 38 -1.44 -7.94 0.49
C ALA A 38 -0.50 -7.13 1.40
N ILE A 39 -0.60 -5.78 1.36
CA ILE A 39 0.16 -4.91 2.28
C ILE A 39 -0.16 -5.25 3.74
N TYR A 40 -1.45 -5.42 4.07
CA TYR A 40 -1.87 -5.87 5.41
C TYR A 40 -1.29 -7.23 5.77
N SER A 41 -1.29 -8.20 4.86
CA SER A 41 -0.68 -9.52 5.11
C SER A 41 0.83 -9.43 5.36
N PHE A 42 1.54 -8.48 4.74
CA PHE A 42 2.95 -8.25 5.01
C PHE A 42 3.18 -7.56 6.37
N LEU A 43 2.37 -6.55 6.70
CA LEU A 43 2.42 -5.89 8.01
C LEU A 43 2.12 -6.88 9.14
N TYR A 44 1.13 -7.75 8.95
CA TYR A 44 0.73 -8.77 9.93
C TYR A 44 1.87 -9.75 10.25
N GLN A 45 2.69 -10.11 9.24
CA GLN A 45 3.87 -10.96 9.45
C GLN A 45 4.97 -10.28 10.26
N GLY A 46 5.06 -8.94 10.21
CA GLY A 46 6.02 -8.16 11.00
C GLY A 46 5.54 -7.87 12.42
N ASP A 47 4.26 -7.50 12.58
CA ASP A 47 3.63 -7.18 13.86
C ASP A 47 2.09 -7.35 13.75
N ALA A 48 1.60 -8.52 14.19
CA ALA A 48 0.17 -8.85 14.16
C ALA A 48 -0.68 -7.94 15.08
N PRO A 49 -0.31 -7.69 16.36
CA PRO A 49 -1.01 -6.74 17.21
C PRO A 49 -1.16 -5.35 16.59
N PHE A 50 -0.08 -4.78 16.07
CA PHE A 50 -0.12 -3.48 15.40
C PHE A 50 -1.04 -3.49 14.18
N THR A 51 -0.98 -4.56 13.39
CA THR A 51 -1.79 -4.68 12.18
C THR A 51 -3.29 -4.80 12.48
N ASN A 52 -3.66 -5.56 13.52
CA ASN A 52 -5.05 -5.66 13.97
C ASN A 52 -5.57 -4.31 14.45
N PHE A 53 -4.79 -3.60 15.29
CA PHE A 53 -5.12 -2.23 15.70
C PHE A 53 -5.32 -1.32 14.49
N LEU A 54 -4.41 -1.35 13.52
CA LEU A 54 -4.50 -0.52 12.31
C LEU A 54 -5.70 -0.89 11.42
N HIS A 55 -6.09 -2.16 11.41
CA HIS A 55 -7.21 -2.65 10.62
C HIS A 55 -8.56 -2.24 11.23
N ASP A 56 -8.72 -2.47 12.53
CA ASP A 56 -9.99 -2.40 13.26
C ASP A 56 -10.26 -1.03 13.88
N GLU A 57 -9.24 -0.37 14.42
CA GLU A 57 -9.36 0.90 15.14
C GLU A 57 -8.69 2.06 14.38
N GLY A 58 -7.41 1.91 14.07
CA GLY A 58 -6.58 2.95 13.48
C GLY A 58 -6.38 4.16 14.38
N PHE A 59 -5.77 5.21 13.81
CA PHE A 59 -5.45 6.44 14.52
C PHE A 59 -6.59 7.42 14.45
N HIS A 60 -6.97 8.00 15.58
CA HIS A 60 -8.07 8.96 15.62
C HIS A 60 -7.54 10.39 15.63
N HIS A 61 -7.99 11.20 14.67
CA HIS A 61 -7.73 12.63 14.64
C HIS A 61 -9.00 13.37 14.22
N ASP A 62 -9.43 14.38 14.99
CA ASP A 62 -10.68 15.11 14.79
C ASP A 62 -11.91 14.20 14.56
N GLY A 63 -12.01 13.11 15.33
CA GLY A 63 -13.13 12.16 15.27
C GLY A 63 -13.13 11.24 14.04
N LYS A 64 -12.08 11.27 13.21
CA LYS A 64 -11.90 10.36 12.08
C LYS A 64 -10.80 9.35 12.34
N ALA A 65 -11.07 8.09 12.02
CA ALA A 65 -10.08 7.02 12.04
C ALA A 65 -9.24 7.05 10.76
N PHE A 66 -7.92 6.92 10.92
CA PHE A 66 -6.93 6.94 9.87
C PHE A 66 -6.02 5.72 9.97
N LYS A 67 -5.81 5.08 8.82
CA LYS A 67 -4.76 4.10 8.63
C LYS A 67 -3.51 4.86 8.21
N LEU A 68 -2.47 4.87 9.03
CA LEU A 68 -1.26 5.65 8.80
C LEU A 68 -0.31 4.96 7.81
N PHE A 69 -0.82 4.64 6.62
CA PHE A 69 -0.02 4.26 5.46
C PHE A 69 -0.74 4.68 4.19
N THR A 70 0.03 4.83 3.10
CA THR A 70 -0.51 5.06 1.76
C THR A 70 0.37 4.38 0.73
N PHE A 71 -0.20 4.03 -0.42
CA PHE A 71 0.53 3.40 -1.51
C PHE A 71 0.17 4.06 -2.82
N SER A 72 1.12 4.07 -3.75
CA SER A 72 0.88 4.52 -5.10
C SER A 72 0.19 3.43 -5.92
N PRO A 73 -0.46 3.81 -7.02
CA PRO A 73 -0.80 2.87 -8.07
C PRO A 73 0.41 2.04 -8.52
N LEU A 74 0.14 0.86 -9.09
CA LEU A 74 1.16 0.06 -9.74
C LEU A 74 1.56 0.71 -11.07
N PHE A 75 2.83 1.09 -11.20
CA PHE A 75 3.38 1.70 -12.40
C PHE A 75 4.03 0.63 -13.28
N SER A 76 3.62 0.60 -14.56
CA SER A 76 4.23 -0.24 -15.59
C SER A 76 4.43 0.59 -16.84
N SER A 77 5.60 0.44 -17.46
CA SER A 77 6.05 1.25 -18.60
C SER A 77 5.25 0.94 -19.87
N ARG A 78 4.73 -0.28 -19.99
CA ARG A 78 3.97 -0.78 -21.16
C ARG A 78 2.63 -1.36 -20.73
N ARG A 79 1.70 -0.49 -20.36
CA ARG A 79 0.32 -0.89 -20.06
C ARG A 79 -0.64 -0.46 -21.16
N LYS A 80 -1.58 -1.34 -21.50
CA LYS A 80 -2.69 -1.07 -22.41
C LYS A 80 -4.01 -1.26 -21.66
N ALA A 81 -4.88 -0.26 -21.71
CA ALA A 81 -6.23 -0.40 -21.21
C ALA A 81 -7.02 -1.36 -22.10
N VAL A 82 -7.65 -2.35 -21.48
CA VAL A 82 -8.53 -3.33 -22.11
C VAL A 82 -9.85 -3.38 -21.34
N ARG A 83 -10.89 -3.98 -21.92
CA ARG A 83 -12.26 -3.97 -21.37
C ARG A 83 -12.35 -4.29 -19.88
N ASP A 84 -11.57 -5.26 -19.39
CA ASP A 84 -11.62 -5.69 -17.98
C ASP A 84 -10.29 -5.47 -17.23
N GLY A 85 -9.49 -4.48 -17.63
CA GLY A 85 -8.33 -4.08 -16.84
C GLY A 85 -7.19 -3.46 -17.62
N LEU A 86 -6.00 -3.54 -17.04
CA LEU A 86 -4.74 -3.10 -17.62
C LEU A 86 -3.94 -4.34 -17.99
N GLU A 87 -3.70 -4.53 -19.28
CA GLU A 87 -2.79 -5.55 -19.77
C GLU A 87 -1.39 -4.97 -19.87
N SER A 88 -0.39 -5.67 -19.36
CA SER A 88 1.00 -5.27 -19.48
C SER A 88 1.87 -6.42 -19.96
N HIS A 89 2.89 -6.04 -20.74
CA HIS A 89 3.89 -6.92 -21.33
C HIS A 89 5.28 -6.64 -20.73
N ASP A 90 5.31 -5.96 -19.57
CA ASP A 90 6.54 -5.53 -18.91
C ASP A 90 7.07 -6.62 -17.97
N ARG A 91 8.40 -6.70 -17.83
CA ARG A 91 9.07 -7.67 -16.91
C ARG A 91 9.25 -7.10 -15.49
N GLY A 92 8.80 -5.88 -15.25
CA GLY A 92 8.81 -5.24 -13.93
C GLY A 92 7.66 -4.26 -13.77
N ILE A 93 7.12 -4.20 -12.55
CA ILE A 93 6.13 -3.22 -12.11
C ILE A 93 6.70 -2.56 -10.86
N GLU A 94 6.67 -1.24 -10.78
CA GLU A 94 7.07 -0.51 -9.58
C GLU A 94 5.84 -0.01 -8.81
N SER A 95 5.88 -0.15 -7.48
CA SER A 95 4.95 0.50 -6.57
C SER A 95 5.74 1.32 -5.55
N GLY A 96 5.35 2.58 -5.35
CA GLY A 96 5.77 3.33 -4.17
C GLY A 96 4.85 2.99 -3.00
N LEU A 97 5.41 2.48 -1.91
CA LEU A 97 4.69 2.34 -0.65
C LEU A 97 5.21 3.41 0.32
N LEU A 98 4.35 4.32 0.75
CA LEU A 98 4.68 5.27 1.81
C LEU A 98 4.08 4.75 3.11
N LEU A 99 4.93 4.23 4.00
CA LEU A 99 4.52 3.87 5.34
C LEU A 99 4.76 5.09 6.24
N LEU A 100 3.70 5.65 6.82
CA LEU A 100 3.89 6.60 7.90
C LEU A 100 4.10 5.74 9.15
N LEU A 101 5.36 5.37 9.43
CA LEU A 101 5.70 4.77 10.72
C LEU A 101 5.52 5.83 11.80
N ILE A 102 4.99 5.38 12.92
CA ILE A 102 4.52 6.17 14.05
C ILE A 102 5.45 5.88 15.21
#